data_AF-A0A3M1H3Q3-F1
#
_entry.id   AF-A0A3M1H3Q3-F1
#
_cell.length_a   1.000
_cell.length_b   1.000
_cell.length_c   1.000
_cell.angle_alpha   90.00
_cell.angle_beta   90.00
_cell.angle_gamma   90.00
#
_symmetry.space_group_name_H-M   'P 1'
#
loop_
_entity.id
_entity.type
_entity.pdbx_description
1 polymer ?
#
loop_
_entity_poly.entity_id
_entity_poly.type
_entity_poly.pdbx_seq_one_letter_code
_entity_poly.pdbx_strand_id
1 'polypeptide(L)' 'MTWRYSGGKILSHFIQTLKAEKKILVLECPLCQRASLPPLAVYGDCYCQLSNWKKAGSGGT' A
#
# COMPACT_ATOMS: atom_id res chain seq x y z
N MET A 1 22.40 -3.98 8.00
CA MET A 1 21.18 -3.40 7.39
C MET A 1 19.97 -4.14 7.92
N THR A 2 19.30 -3.58 8.91
CA THR A 2 18.13 -4.19 9.54
C THR A 2 16.90 -3.86 8.68
N TRP A 3 16.43 -4.82 7.89
CA TRP A 3 15.17 -4.69 7.16
C TRP A 3 14.03 -4.67 8.18
N ARG A 4 13.62 -3.47 8.62
CA ARG A 4 12.47 -3.29 9.53
C ARG A 4 11.15 -3.78 8.92
N TYR A 5 11.11 -3.88 7.60
CA TYR A 5 9.99 -4.42 6.85
C TYR A 5 10.46 -5.70 6.18
N SER A 6 10.19 -6.85 6.81
CA SER A 6 9.88 -8.04 6.00
C SER A 6 8.59 -7.67 5.26
N GLY A 7 8.73 -7.01 4.11
CA GLY A 7 7.63 -6.34 3.41
C GLY A 7 6.48 -7.28 2.98
N GLY A 8 6.66 -8.59 3.19
CA GLY A 8 5.67 -9.60 2.93
C GLY A 8 5.24 -9.60 1.46
N LYS A 9 4.18 -10.35 1.16
CA LYS A 9 3.63 -10.42 -0.20
C LYS A 9 3.14 -9.05 -0.70
N ILE A 10 2.68 -8.19 0.21
CA ILE A 10 2.09 -6.88 -0.11
C ILE A 10 3.14 -5.90 -0.65
N LEU A 11 4.28 -5.74 0.05
CA LEU A 11 5.34 -4.85 -0.42
C LEU A 11 6.03 -5.42 -1.65
N SER A 12 6.21 -6.75 -1.72
CA SER A 12 6.75 -7.41 -2.92
C SER A 12 5.86 -7.15 -4.14
N HIS A 13 4.54 -7.27 -4.00
CA HIS A 13 3.59 -6.96 -5.07
C HIS A 13 3.66 -5.49 -5.47
N PHE A 14 3.67 -4.57 -4.50
CA PHE A 14 3.80 -3.13 -4.76
C PHE A 14 5.05 -2.79 -5.58
N ILE A 15 6.21 -3.33 -5.19
CA ILE A 15 7.48 -3.07 -5.90
C ILE A 15 7.45 -3.67 -7.31
N GLN A 16 6.90 -4.88 -7.48
CA GLN A 16 6.74 -5.50 -8.79
C GLN A 16 5.83 -4.68 -9.70
N THR A 17 4.69 -4.22 -9.20
CA THR A 17 3.75 -3.40 -9.97
C THR A 17 4.32 -2.02 -10.31
N LEU A 18 5.04 -1.39 -9.38
CA LEU A 18 5.77 -0.14 -9.65
C LEU A 18 6.77 -0.32 -10.81
N LYS A 19 7.52 -1.42 -10.81
CA LYS A 19 8.53 -1.69 -11.84
C LYS A 19 7.92 -2.07 -13.19
N ALA A 20 6.90 -2.92 -13.19
CA ALA A 20 6.31 -3.48 -14.41
C ALA A 20 5.30 -2.51 -15.06
N GLU A 21 4.40 -1.94 -14.27
CA GLU A 21 3.29 -1.13 -14.78
C GLU A 21 3.54 0.37 -14.69
N LYS A 22 4.60 0.82 -13.98
CA LYS A 22 4.87 2.24 -13.68
C LYS A 22 3.67 2.94 -13.03
N LYS A 23 2.87 2.19 -12.27
CA LYS A 23 1.71 2.69 -11.53
C LYS A 23 1.99 2.64 -10.04
N ILE A 24 1.69 3.73 -9.34
CA ILE A 24 1.70 3.74 -7.88
C ILE A 24 0.35 3.19 -7.43
N LEU A 25 0.38 2.03 -6.78
CA LEU A 25 -0.79 1.46 -6.13
C LEU A 25 -0.74 1.74 -4.62
N VAL A 26 -1.88 2.09 -4.06
CA VAL A 26 -2.09 2.28 -2.63
C VAL A 26 -3.13 1.31 -2.14
N LEU A 27 -3.03 0.91 -0.87
CA LEU A 27 -4.06 0.15 -0.21
C LEU A 27 -5.02 1.11 0.49
N GLU A 28 -6.31 0.96 0.23
CA GLU A 28 -7.36 1.77 0.84
C GLU A 28 -8.04 1.02 1.98
N CYS A 29 -8.21 1.72 3.11
CA CYS A 29 -8.98 1.21 4.24
C CYS A 29 -10.47 1.17 3.89
N PRO A 30 -11.15 0.01 3.99
CA PRO A 30 -12.58 -0.08 3.68
C PRO A 30 -13.46 0.68 4.70
N LEU A 31 -12.93 1.00 5.88
CA LEU A 31 -13.69 1.66 6.95
C LEU A 31 -13.57 3.18 6.91
N CYS A 32 -12.35 3.70 6.75
CA CYS A 32 -12.10 5.15 6.77
C CYS A 32 -11.77 5.74 5.39
N GLN A 33 -11.69 4.89 4.36
CA GLN A 33 -11.39 5.26 2.96
C GLN A 33 -10.07 6.00 2.78
N ARG A 34 -9.18 5.94 3.78
CA ARG A 34 -7.84 6.50 3.72
C ARG A 34 -6.90 5.53 2.99
N ALA A 35 -6.07 6.08 2.13
CA ALA A 35 -5.00 5.35 1.46
C ALA A 35 -3.72 5.33 2.31
N SER A 36 -3.03 4.20 2.35
CA SER A 36 -1.71 4.07 3.00
C SER A 36 -0.60 3.95 1.97
N LEU A 37 0.44 4.78 2.12
CA LEU A 37 1.72 4.66 1.42
C LEU A 37 2.86 4.84 2.44
N PRO A 38 3.79 3.88 2.63
CA PRO A 38 3.90 2.59 1.93
C PRO A 38 2.69 1.66 2.21
N PRO A 39 2.39 0.68 1.33
CA PRO A 39 1.27 -0.21 1.52
C PRO A 39 1.50 -1.12 2.73
N LEU A 40 0.56 -1.09 3.67
CA LEU A 40 0.57 -1.88 4.90
C LEU A 40 -0.47 -3.00 4.83
N ALA A 41 -0.26 -4.10 5.56
CA ALA A 41 -1.25 -5.18 5.65
C ALA A 41 -2.47 -4.81 6.50
N VAL A 42 -2.27 -3.95 7.49
CA VAL A 42 -3.29 -3.54 8.46
C VAL A 42 -3.23 -2.02 8.61
N TYR A 43 -4.38 -1.37 8.69
CA TYR A 43 -4.47 0.06 8.97
C TYR A 43 -4.41 0.32 10.48
N GLY A 44 -3.48 1.16 10.94
CA GLY A 44 -3.22 1.37 12.37
C GLY A 44 -4.42 1.85 13.17
N ASP A 45 -5.15 2.86 12.70
CA ASP A 45 -6.30 3.41 13.41
C ASP A 45 -7.54 2.51 13.39
N CYS A 46 -7.78 1.82 12.28
CA CYS A 46 -9.00 1.04 12.08
C CYS A 46 -8.83 -0.44 12.45
N TYR A 47 -7.58 -0.88 12.69
CA TYR A 47 -7.21 -2.27 12.97
C TYR A 47 -7.79 -3.29 11.98
N CYS A 48 -8.04 -2.86 10.75
CA CYS A 48 -8.63 -3.68 9.70
C CYS A 48 -7.59 -4.10 8.68
N GLN A 49 -7.79 -5.29 8.10
CA GLN A 49 -6.94 -5.77 7.02
C GLN A 49 -7.19 -4.96 5.75
N LEU A 50 -6.10 -4.49 5.16
CA LEU A 50 -6.11 -3.78 3.89
C LEU A 50 -5.97 -4.78 2.76
N SER A 51 -6.94 -4.79 1.83
CA SER A 51 -6.90 -5.70 0.67
C SER A 51 -7.31 -5.03 -0.63
N ASN A 52 -7.83 -3.81 -0.57
CA ASN A 52 -8.32 -3.10 -1.74
C ASN A 52 -7.21 -2.22 -2.33
N TRP A 53 -6.62 -2.67 -3.46
CA TRP A 53 -5.62 -1.91 -4.18
C TRP A 53 -6.29 -0.87 -5.09
N LYS A 54 -5.85 0.37 -4.96
CA LYS A 54 -6.31 1.50 -5.77
C LYS A 54 -5.14 2.21 -6.39
N LYS A 55 -5.31 2.75 -7.59
CA LYS A 55 -4.29 3.59 -8.21
C LYS A 55 -4.20 4.92 -7.46
N ALA A 56 -3.00 5.35 -7.08
CA ALA A 56 -2.79 6.67 -6.54
C ALA A 56 -3.14 7.74 -7.58
N GLY A 57 -3.76 8.83 -7.14
CA GLY A 57 -4.00 10.00 -7.98
C GLY A 57 -2.69 10.64 -8.43
N SER A 58 -2.72 11.42 -9.50
CA SER A 58 -1.56 12.15 -10.02
C SER A 58 -1.27 13.47 -9.29
N GLY A 59 -2.10 13.85 -8.33
CA GLY A 59 -1.91 15.05 -7.51
C GLY A 59 -1.08 14.74 -6.28
N GLY A 60 0.24 14.92 -6.37
CA GLY A 60 1.10 15.09 -5.21
C GLY A 60 1.35 16.58 -5.01
N THR A 61 1.25 17.07 -3.76
CA THR A 61 1.68 18.41 -3.36
C THR A 61 2.89 18.29 -2.45
#